data_AF-A0A0M9UM85-F1
#
_entry.id   AF-A0A0M9UM85-F1
#
_cell.length_a   1.000
_cell.length_b   1.000
_cell.length_c   1.000
_cell.angle_alpha   90.00
_cell.angle_beta   90.00
_cell.angle_gamma   90.00
#
_symmetry.space_group_name_H-M   'P 1'
#
loop_
_entity.id
_entity.type
_entity.pdbx_description
1 polymer ?
#
loop_
_entity_poly.entity_id
_entity_poly.type
_entity_poly.pdbx_seq_one_letter_code
_entity_poly.pdbx_strand_id
1 'polypeptide(L)'
;MSQHSLSQHSLLPSLARPTRRAALAAALLLPLAACSSDPSDGSEAGGAASDGGGTSAEGLTLVDPWVKAAEEGMTSAFGTLTNATGRALQLISASTPSAGMVELHETMGDGSGGMSMQKKEGGFPIPDGGELVLEPGGDHLAAWTSWTC
;
A
#
# COMPACT_ATOMS: atom_id res chain seq x y z
N MET A 1 29.98 -15.30 50.88
CA MET A 1 29.18 -14.80 52.02
C MET A 1 28.61 -13.46 51.55
N SER A 2 27.35 -13.25 51.17
CA SER A 2 26.06 -13.77 51.62
C SER A 2 25.08 -13.65 50.44
N GLN A 3 24.51 -14.74 49.92
CA GLN A 3 23.14 -15.22 50.21
C GLN A 3 22.17 -14.15 50.76
N HIS A 4 21.22 -13.71 49.92
CA HIS A 4 19.83 -13.29 50.22
C HIS A 4 19.10 -13.35 48.86
N SER A 5 18.44 -14.43 48.43
CA SER A 5 17.31 -15.17 49.01
C SER A 5 16.16 -14.27 49.45
N LEU A 6 15.31 -13.87 48.50
CA LEU A 6 13.95 -13.42 48.76
C LEU A 6 12.96 -14.15 47.84
N SER A 7 12.41 -15.22 48.42
CA SER A 7 11.04 -15.72 48.35
C SER A 7 10.10 -15.18 47.25
N GLN A 8 9.89 -16.08 46.28
CA GLN A 8 8.60 -16.56 45.78
C GLN A 8 7.35 -16.03 46.54
N HIS A 9 6.47 -15.32 45.81
CA HIS A 9 5.05 -15.17 46.14
C HIS A 9 4.26 -15.64 44.90
N SER A 10 3.90 -16.93 44.85
CA SER A 10 2.56 -17.45 45.16
C SER A 10 1.42 -16.80 44.37
N LEU A 11 1.10 -17.48 43.25
CA LEU A 11 -0.24 -17.88 42.81
C LEU A 11 -1.39 -16.89 43.06
N LEU A 12 -1.81 -16.23 41.99
CA LEU A 12 -3.17 -15.69 41.85
C LEU A 12 -3.98 -16.53 40.85
N PRO A 13 -5.30 -16.65 41.07
CA PRO A 13 -6.10 -17.79 40.63
C PRO A 13 -6.52 -17.75 39.16
N SER A 14 -6.70 -18.96 38.61
CA SER A 14 -7.40 -19.27 37.36
C SER A 14 -8.80 -18.66 37.37
N LEU A 15 -9.08 -17.73 36.47
CA LEU A 15 -10.45 -17.33 36.14
C LEU A 15 -10.93 -18.19 34.96
N ALA A 16 -11.86 -19.07 35.30
CA ALA A 16 -12.54 -19.99 34.42
C ALA A 16 -13.40 -19.26 33.37
N ARG A 17 -13.44 -19.87 32.19
CA ARG A 17 -14.21 -19.53 30.99
C ARG A 17 -15.69 -19.87 31.17
N PRO A 18 -16.63 -18.94 30.93
CA PRO A 18 -18.01 -19.32 30.67
C PRO A 18 -18.24 -19.44 29.15
N THR A 19 -18.37 -20.68 28.67
CA THR A 19 -19.12 -20.99 27.46
C THR A 19 -20.60 -20.76 27.70
N ARG A 20 -21.25 -19.91 26.91
CA ARG A 20 -22.72 -19.94 26.77
C ARG A 20 -23.08 -20.01 25.29
N ARG A 21 -23.56 -21.20 24.92
CA ARG A 21 -24.32 -21.48 23.71
C ARG A 21 -25.62 -20.67 23.74
N ALA A 22 -25.96 -20.02 22.63
CA ALA A 22 -27.35 -19.76 22.27
C ALA A 22 -27.43 -19.74 20.74
N ALA A 23 -28.01 -20.81 20.20
CA ALA A 23 -28.45 -20.90 18.82
C ALA A 23 -29.75 -20.09 18.67
N LEU A 24 -29.93 -19.39 17.56
CA LEU A 24 -31.25 -19.22 16.94
C LEU A 24 -31.09 -18.85 15.47
N ALA A 25 -31.71 -19.69 14.64
CA ALA A 25 -31.75 -19.63 13.21
C ALA A 25 -32.70 -18.53 12.72
N ALA A 26 -32.38 -17.92 11.57
CA ALA A 26 -33.38 -17.46 10.61
C ALA A 26 -32.70 -17.33 9.24
N ALA A 27 -32.83 -18.37 8.43
CA ALA A 27 -32.58 -18.31 7.00
C ALA A 27 -33.70 -17.48 6.37
N LEU A 28 -33.35 -16.32 5.80
CA LEU A 28 -34.22 -15.56 4.91
C LEU A 28 -33.61 -15.63 3.51
N LEU A 29 -34.12 -16.59 2.74
CA LEU A 29 -33.95 -16.69 1.30
C LEU A 29 -34.70 -15.51 0.67
N LEU A 30 -33.97 -14.52 0.16
CA LEU A 30 -34.55 -13.49 -0.69
C LEU A 30 -34.56 -13.99 -2.15
N PRO A 31 -35.73 -13.95 -2.84
CA PRO A 31 -35.86 -14.43 -4.21
C PRO A 31 -35.15 -13.50 -5.20
N LEU A 32 -34.58 -14.13 -6.22
CA LEU A 32 -33.93 -13.52 -7.37
C LEU A 32 -35.00 -12.86 -8.26
N ALA A 33 -35.17 -11.54 -8.16
CA ALA A 33 -36.01 -10.78 -9.05
C ALA A 33 -35.26 -10.53 -10.37
N ALA A 34 -35.71 -11.21 -11.42
CA ALA A 34 -35.32 -10.96 -12.81
C ALA A 34 -36.30 -9.97 -13.45
N CYS A 35 -35.78 -8.89 -14.05
CA CYS A 35 -36.40 -8.06 -15.09
C CYS A 35 -35.22 -7.43 -15.86
N SER A 36 -34.91 -7.84 -17.10
CA SER A 36 -35.55 -7.49 -18.38
C SER A 36 -35.41 -6.00 -18.74
N SER A 37 -34.54 -5.75 -19.74
CA SER A 37 -34.19 -4.53 -20.51
C SER A 37 -35.41 -3.76 -21.08
N ASP A 38 -35.44 -2.51 -21.56
CA ASP A 38 -34.56 -1.36 -21.93
C ASP A 38 -35.56 -0.20 -22.36
N PRO A 39 -35.24 1.00 -22.94
CA PRO A 39 -34.26 2.09 -22.70
C PRO A 39 -34.92 3.49 -22.44
N SER A 40 -34.08 4.52 -22.25
CA SER A 40 -34.29 5.98 -22.52
C SER A 40 -35.36 6.76 -21.73
N ASP A 41 -34.97 7.72 -20.89
CA ASP A 41 -34.62 9.10 -21.29
C ASP A 41 -34.34 10.00 -20.07
N GLY A 42 -33.35 10.88 -20.20
CA GLY A 42 -33.40 12.24 -19.61
C GLY A 42 -32.80 12.52 -18.23
N SER A 43 -31.57 13.07 -18.27
CA SER A 43 -30.99 14.12 -17.40
C SER A 43 -30.90 13.91 -15.89
N GLU A 44 -29.68 14.09 -15.36
CA GLU A 44 -29.27 15.31 -14.65
C GLU A 44 -27.73 15.35 -14.54
N ALA A 45 -27.20 16.56 -14.63
CA ALA A 45 -25.79 16.85 -14.48
C ALA A 45 -25.27 16.46 -13.09
N GLY A 46 -24.13 15.78 -13.04
CA GLY A 46 -23.55 15.36 -11.76
C GLY A 46 -22.09 14.96 -11.90
N GLY A 47 -21.22 15.98 -11.94
CA GLY A 47 -19.80 15.81 -11.66
C GLY A 47 -18.99 15.22 -12.81
N ALA A 48 -18.29 16.10 -13.53
CA ALA A 48 -17.01 15.73 -14.11
C ALA A 48 -16.07 15.38 -12.96
N ALA A 49 -16.12 14.14 -12.48
CA ALA A 49 -14.91 13.49 -12.03
C ALA A 49 -14.06 13.41 -13.30
N SER A 50 -13.01 14.25 -13.38
CA SER A 50 -11.86 13.88 -14.18
C SER A 50 -11.38 12.56 -13.61
N ASP A 51 -11.87 11.47 -14.18
CA ASP A 51 -11.14 10.23 -14.19
C ASP A 51 -9.83 10.63 -14.87
N GLY A 52 -8.79 10.81 -14.05
CA GLY A 52 -7.44 11.03 -14.53
C GLY A 52 -7.09 9.78 -15.30
N GLY A 53 -7.48 9.76 -16.58
CA GLY A 53 -7.36 8.66 -17.51
C GLY A 53 -5.90 8.42 -17.81
N GLY A 54 -5.16 7.95 -16.80
CA GLY A 54 -4.00 7.14 -17.01
C GLY A 54 -4.50 5.90 -17.71
N THR A 55 -4.20 5.81 -19.00
CA THR A 55 -4.21 4.52 -19.68
C THR A 55 -3.34 3.59 -18.84
N SER A 56 -3.97 2.66 -18.12
CA SER A 56 -3.23 1.59 -17.46
C SER A 56 -2.49 0.86 -18.57
N ALA A 57 -1.16 0.89 -18.52
CA ALA A 57 -0.36 0.19 -19.51
C ALA A 57 -0.60 -1.31 -19.32
N GLU A 58 -1.39 -1.91 -20.22
CA GLU A 58 -1.61 -3.35 -20.23
C GLU A 58 -0.23 -4.04 -20.29
N GLY A 59 0.06 -4.87 -19.30
CA GLY A 59 1.36 -5.53 -19.15
C GLY A 59 2.31 -4.89 -18.14
N LEU A 60 2.00 -3.74 -17.52
CA LEU A 60 2.75 -3.24 -16.36
C LEU A 60 2.07 -3.73 -15.07
N THR A 61 2.79 -4.48 -14.24
CA THR A 61 2.27 -5.01 -12.97
C THR A 61 3.17 -4.67 -11.80
N LEU A 62 2.57 -4.39 -10.65
CA LEU A 62 3.27 -4.20 -9.38
C LEU A 62 3.09 -5.46 -8.52
N VAL A 63 4.19 -6.15 -8.26
CA VAL A 63 4.26 -7.41 -7.51
C VAL A 63 4.64 -7.11 -6.07
N ASP A 64 3.96 -7.81 -5.15
CA ASP A 64 4.15 -7.72 -3.69
C ASP A 64 4.23 -6.27 -3.15
N PRO A 65 3.26 -5.39 -3.49
CA PRO A 65 3.28 -4.02 -3.01
C PRO A 65 3.11 -3.93 -1.50
N TRP A 66 3.92 -3.11 -0.85
CA TRP A 66 3.72 -2.75 0.55
C TRP A 66 4.22 -1.34 0.84
N VAL A 67 3.71 -0.77 1.93
CA VAL A 67 4.08 0.57 2.40
C VAL A 67 4.58 0.46 3.82
N LYS A 68 5.69 1.13 4.15
CA LYS A 68 6.15 1.21 5.54
C LYS A 68 5.10 1.93 6.39
N ALA A 69 4.75 1.38 7.54
CA ALA A 69 3.89 2.12 8.45
C ALA A 69 4.61 3.40 8.93
N ALA A 70 3.88 4.51 8.91
CA ALA A 70 4.28 5.79 9.47
C ALA A 70 3.00 6.50 9.96
N GLU A 71 3.02 7.00 11.18
CA GLU A 71 1.88 7.73 11.78
C GLU A 71 1.73 9.14 11.17
N GLU A 72 2.85 9.78 10.84
CA GLU A 72 2.91 11.12 10.26
C GLU A 72 4.21 11.32 9.46
N GLY A 73 4.27 12.38 8.66
CA GLY A 73 5.48 12.77 7.92
C GLY A 73 5.68 12.00 6.63
N MET A 74 6.83 11.33 6.50
CA MET A 74 7.24 10.60 5.30
C MET A 74 7.13 9.09 5.51
N THR A 75 6.59 8.41 4.50
CA THR A 75 6.60 6.96 4.36
C THR A 75 7.24 6.55 3.03
N SER A 76 7.48 5.25 2.86
CA SER A 76 8.02 4.68 1.64
C SER A 76 7.17 3.51 1.17
N ALA A 77 6.90 3.46 -0.14
CA ALA A 77 6.27 2.33 -0.81
C ALA A 77 7.29 1.51 -1.59
N PHE A 78 7.07 0.20 -1.60
CA PHE A 78 7.98 -0.83 -2.09
C PHE A 78 7.20 -1.91 -2.87
N GLY A 79 7.93 -2.72 -3.62
CA GLY A 79 7.41 -3.78 -4.49
C GLY A 79 8.22 -3.87 -5.77
N THR A 80 7.86 -4.78 -6.67
CA THR A 80 8.56 -4.94 -7.95
C THR A 80 7.63 -4.57 -9.11
N LEU A 81 8.02 -3.58 -9.90
CA LEU A 81 7.34 -3.28 -11.16
C LEU A 81 7.90 -4.20 -12.25
N THR A 82 7.05 -4.98 -12.88
CA THR A 82 7.41 -5.86 -14.00
C THR A 82 6.77 -5.35 -15.28
N ASN A 83 7.56 -5.17 -16.34
CA ASN A 83 7.12 -4.62 -17.60
C ASN A 83 6.99 -5.71 -18.68
N ALA A 84 5.77 -6.06 -19.04
CA ALA A 84 5.41 -6.93 -20.15
C ALA A 84 4.60 -6.18 -21.23
N THR A 85 4.83 -4.87 -21.38
CA THR A 85 4.08 -4.01 -22.31
C THR A 85 4.53 -4.12 -23.77
N GLY A 86 5.62 -4.83 -24.07
CA GLY A 86 6.22 -4.93 -25.41
C GLY A 86 7.06 -3.71 -25.80
N ARG A 87 7.37 -2.82 -24.85
CA ARG A 87 8.20 -1.62 -25.05
C ARG A 87 8.91 -1.23 -23.76
N ALA A 88 10.04 -0.53 -23.88
CA ALA A 88 10.70 0.06 -22.73
C ALA A 88 9.84 1.17 -22.11
N LEU A 89 9.82 1.24 -20.79
CA LEU A 89 9.11 2.24 -20.00
C LEU A 89 10.08 3.06 -19.16
N GLN A 90 9.57 4.18 -18.64
CA GLN A 90 10.25 5.04 -17.69
C GLN A 90 9.24 5.39 -16.58
N LEU A 91 9.53 5.00 -15.34
CA LEU A 91 8.77 5.46 -14.19
C LEU A 91 9.24 6.88 -13.84
N ILE A 92 8.42 7.89 -14.12
CA ILE A 92 8.77 9.30 -13.92
C ILE A 92 8.10 9.94 -12.70
N SER A 93 6.96 9.38 -12.28
CA SER A 93 6.18 9.89 -11.16
C SER A 93 5.25 8.80 -10.62
N ALA A 94 4.79 9.00 -9.40
CA ALA A 94 3.70 8.26 -8.79
C ALA A 94 2.81 9.25 -8.05
N SER A 95 1.58 8.88 -7.76
CA SER A 95 0.67 9.68 -6.94
C SER A 95 -0.27 8.76 -6.17
N THR A 96 -0.77 9.26 -5.05
CA THR A 96 -1.78 8.57 -4.24
C THR A 96 -2.67 9.58 -3.54
N PRO A 97 -3.98 9.33 -3.39
CA PRO A 97 -4.85 10.17 -2.58
C PRO A 97 -4.43 10.28 -1.11
N SER A 98 -3.61 9.35 -0.62
CA SER A 98 -3.18 9.29 0.79
C SER A 98 -1.98 10.18 1.12
N ALA A 99 -1.35 10.83 0.13
CA ALA A 99 -0.17 11.66 0.33
C ALA A 99 -0.25 12.91 -0.55
N GLY A 100 0.18 14.06 -0.01
CA GLY A 100 0.22 15.32 -0.76
C GLY A 100 1.32 15.36 -1.82
N MET A 101 2.36 14.55 -1.64
CA MET A 101 3.50 14.43 -2.55
C MET A 101 4.04 13.01 -2.56
N VAL A 102 4.43 12.53 -3.74
CA VAL A 102 5.22 11.31 -3.91
C VAL A 102 6.42 11.62 -4.80
N GLU A 103 7.59 11.23 -4.34
CA GLU A 103 8.86 11.39 -5.05
C GLU A 103 9.50 10.01 -5.30
N LEU A 104 10.22 9.90 -6.41
CA LEU A 104 11.07 8.76 -6.70
C LEU A 104 12.41 8.99 -6.02
N HIS A 105 12.88 8.06 -5.20
CA HIS A 105 14.14 8.19 -4.46
C HIS A 105 15.04 6.99 -4.73
N GLU A 106 16.34 7.25 -4.84
CA GLU A 106 17.40 6.24 -4.94
C GLU A 106 18.32 6.31 -3.72
N THR A 107 18.93 5.18 -3.37
CA THR A 107 19.93 5.13 -2.31
C THR A 107 21.33 5.18 -2.92
N MET A 108 22.14 6.17 -2.52
CA MET A 108 23.51 6.32 -2.98
C MET A 108 24.49 6.34 -1.81
N GLY A 109 25.65 5.70 -2.02
CA GLY A 109 26.76 5.81 -1.10
C GLY A 109 27.35 7.22 -1.13
N ASP A 110 27.64 7.78 0.04
CA ASP A 110 28.23 9.12 0.19
C ASP A 110 29.76 9.14 0.03
N GLY A 111 30.37 8.00 -0.30
CA GLY A 111 31.82 7.83 -0.42
C GLY A 111 32.58 7.73 0.91
N SER A 112 31.90 7.96 2.05
CA SER A 112 32.45 7.87 3.40
C SER A 112 32.07 6.58 4.14
N GLY A 113 31.36 5.68 3.45
CA GLY A 113 30.80 4.46 4.02
C GLY A 113 29.38 4.63 4.55
N GLY A 114 28.81 5.83 4.44
CA GLY A 114 27.40 6.10 4.71
C GLY A 114 26.53 5.88 3.48
N MET A 115 25.25 5.62 3.72
CA MET A 115 24.20 5.53 2.71
C MET A 115 23.26 6.72 2.88
N SER A 116 22.91 7.37 1.76
CA SER A 116 21.99 8.50 1.72
C SER A 116 20.88 8.24 0.70
N MET A 117 19.68 8.75 0.98
CA MET A 117 18.56 8.70 0.05
C MET A 117 18.40 10.06 -0.61
N GLN A 118 18.18 10.08 -1.91
CA GLN A 118 17.95 11.31 -2.67
C GLN A 118 16.93 11.10 -3.76
N LYS A 119 16.29 12.19 -4.18
CA LYS A 119 15.37 12.17 -5.30
C LYS A 119 16.06 11.70 -6.58
N LYS A 120 15.44 10.77 -7.28
CA LYS A 120 15.83 10.31 -8.61
C LYS A 120 15.33 11.27 -9.68
N GLU A 121 16.22 12.09 -10.21
CA GLU A 121 15.91 12.92 -11.37
C GLU A 121 15.83 12.06 -12.65
N GLY A 122 14.86 12.36 -13.52
CA GLY A 122 14.61 11.61 -14.75
C GLY A 122 13.91 10.26 -14.57
N GLY A 123 13.75 9.78 -13.33
CA GLY A 123 13.01 8.57 -13.00
C GLY A 123 13.79 7.26 -13.20
N PHE A 124 13.08 6.13 -13.19
CA PHE A 124 13.65 4.79 -13.33
C PHE A 124 13.31 4.11 -14.66
N PRO A 125 14.30 3.66 -15.45
CA PRO A 125 14.04 2.91 -16.66
C PRO A 125 13.55 1.49 -16.32
N ILE A 126 12.57 1.00 -17.07
CA ILE A 126 12.07 -0.37 -16.97
C ILE A 126 12.06 -0.96 -18.40
N PRO A 127 13.11 -1.71 -18.80
CA PRO A 127 13.17 -2.33 -20.11
C PRO A 127 11.96 -3.24 -20.39
N ASP A 128 11.67 -3.52 -21.67
CA ASP A 128 10.66 -4.53 -22.02
C ASP A 128 11.09 -5.91 -21.51
N GLY A 129 10.16 -6.65 -20.91
CA GLY A 129 10.43 -7.88 -20.16
C GLY A 129 11.28 -7.68 -18.90
N GLY A 130 11.56 -6.43 -18.51
CA GLY A 130 12.41 -6.08 -17.38
C GLY A 130 11.63 -5.77 -16.11
N GLU A 131 12.39 -5.54 -15.04
CA GLU A 131 11.86 -5.24 -13.71
C GLU A 131 12.54 -4.02 -13.08
N LEU A 132 11.79 -3.32 -12.23
CA LEU A 132 12.30 -2.31 -11.31
C LEU A 132 11.93 -2.74 -9.89
N VAL A 133 12.94 -3.01 -9.08
CA VAL A 133 12.79 -3.41 -7.68
C VAL A 133 12.79 -2.15 -6.82
N LEU A 134 11.69 -1.92 -6.12
CA LEU A 134 11.57 -0.87 -5.10
C LEU A 134 11.71 -1.52 -3.73
N GLU A 135 12.82 -1.30 -3.04
CA GLU A 135 13.17 -1.99 -1.80
C GLU A 135 13.86 -1.10 -0.75
N PRO A 136 13.79 -1.45 0.55
CA PRO A 136 14.53 -0.73 1.59
C PRO A 136 16.04 -0.72 1.33
N GLY A 137 16.63 0.48 1.30
CA GLY A 137 18.06 0.66 1.01
C GLY A 137 18.42 0.65 -0.48
N GLY A 138 17.42 0.50 -1.36
CA GLY A 138 17.52 0.70 -2.81
C GLY A 138 16.61 1.83 -3.29
N ASP A 139 16.03 1.65 -4.47
CA ASP A 139 15.05 2.56 -5.04
C ASP A 139 13.72 2.45 -4.30
N HIS A 140 13.00 3.55 -4.12
CA HIS A 140 11.72 3.55 -3.43
C HIS A 140 10.88 4.77 -3.79
N LEU A 141 9.58 4.70 -3.48
CA LEU A 141 8.68 5.84 -3.59
C LEU A 141 8.55 6.49 -2.22
N ALA A 142 9.10 7.69 -2.04
CA ALA A 142 8.94 8.46 -0.81
C ALA A 142 7.64 9.27 -0.89
N ALA A 143 6.71 9.02 0.04
CA ALA A 143 5.41 9.67 0.08
C ALA A 143 5.27 10.53 1.36
N TRP A 144 4.85 11.77 1.20
CA TRP A 144 4.69 12.74 2.29
C TRP A 144 3.21 12.94 2.59
N THR A 145 2.78 12.50 3.77
CA THR A 145 1.37 12.54 4.20
C THR A 145 0.98 13.88 4.82
N SER A 146 1.96 14.61 5.37
CA SER A 146 1.80 15.96 5.88
C SER A 146 2.72 16.91 5.12
N TRP A 147 2.22 17.44 4.01
CA TRP A 147 2.83 18.59 3.34
C TRP A 147 1.81 19.72 3.41
N THR A 148 2.02 20.65 4.33
CA THR A 148 1.26 21.90 4.33
C THR A 148 1.89 22.77 3.25
N CYS A 149 1.13 23.08 2.20
CA CYS A 149 1.48 24.13 1.25
C CYS A 149 1.69 25.47 1.96
#